data_AF-A0A327RLF7-F1
#
_entry.id   AF-A0A327RLF7-F1
#
_cell.length_a   1.000
_cell.length_b   1.000
_cell.length_c   1.000
_cell.angle_alpha   90.00
_cell.angle_beta   90.00
_cell.angle_gamma   90.00
#
_symmetry.space_group_name_H-M   'P 1'
#
loop_
_entity.id
_entity.type
_entity.pdbx_description
1 polymer ?
#
loop_
_entity_poly.entity_id
_entity_poly.type
_entity_poly.pdbx_seq_one_letter_code
_entity_poly.pdbx_strand_id
1 'polypeptide(L)'
;MSSVIYNRWNNKSLVLSKKVLGINNELDPIGLQLNLLEKPTWKTMKASYPGKELPPFDLYKEIGGNMPNYKSAEELSRSPYANSCAFRMSRGLNLSGVILPKRFTPNQLVRRGKDKNYYWGRVKELYPIMKEKLGEPDLNNKLKSANYGEVKQGLSDLEMTEYKNKKGIIMFEVSGWGDATGHFTLWDGNNLIYPGNPDHDNPNSELYYFKMKYDVNDNGKKKVVQTSRILLWELK
;
A
#
# COMPACT_ATOMS: atom_id res chain seq x y z
N MET A 1 26.52 -30.12 36.77
CA MET A 1 27.01 -28.72 36.75
C MET A 1 26.84 -28.19 35.33
N SER A 2 26.10 -27.08 35.21
CA SER A 2 26.15 -25.98 34.20
C SER A 2 26.76 -26.21 32.82
N SER A 3 26.33 -25.59 31.72
CA SER A 3 25.27 -24.61 31.43
C SER A 3 25.31 -24.38 29.92
N VAL A 4 24.16 -24.36 29.27
CA VAL A 4 23.98 -23.95 27.87
C VAL A 4 24.03 -22.42 27.80
N ILE A 5 24.90 -21.85 26.97
CA ILE A 5 24.91 -20.41 26.67
C ILE A 5 24.63 -20.19 25.18
N TYR A 6 23.45 -19.66 24.94
CA TYR A 6 22.97 -19.07 23.69
C TYR A 6 23.51 -17.63 23.61
N ASN A 7 24.20 -17.27 22.52
CA ASN A 7 24.62 -15.88 22.29
C ASN A 7 23.50 -15.06 21.64
N ARG A 8 23.13 -13.99 22.36
CA ARG A 8 22.06 -13.04 22.13
C ARG A 8 22.63 -11.81 21.44
N TRP A 9 22.15 -11.46 20.25
CA TRP A 9 22.49 -10.20 19.59
C TRP A 9 21.67 -9.04 20.16
N ASN A 10 22.35 -7.91 20.32
CA ASN A 10 22.02 -6.76 21.15
C ASN A 10 20.81 -5.95 20.67
N ASN A 11 19.91 -5.70 21.62
CA ASN A 11 18.79 -4.77 21.54
C ASN A 11 19.22 -3.45 22.22
N LYS A 12 19.77 -2.48 21.49
CA LYS A 12 19.97 -1.11 22.00
C LYS A 12 18.68 -0.32 21.78
N SER A 13 17.73 -0.53 22.69
CA SER A 13 16.62 0.39 22.91
C SER A 13 17.19 1.69 23.49
N LEU A 14 16.91 2.82 22.83
CA LEU A 14 17.11 4.15 23.41
C LEU A 14 16.16 4.29 24.61
N VAL A 15 16.70 4.05 25.81
CA VAL A 15 16.12 4.52 27.05
C VAL A 15 16.46 6.00 27.18
N LEU A 16 15.54 6.87 26.77
CA LEU A 16 15.53 8.24 27.29
C LEU A 16 14.76 8.22 28.62
N SER A 17 15.47 8.62 29.66
CA SER A 17 15.12 8.49 31.08
C SER A 17 13.84 9.23 31.47
N LYS A 18 12.92 8.52 32.12
CA LYS A 18 11.75 9.04 32.85
C LYS A 18 12.12 9.81 34.14
N LYS A 19 13.07 10.74 34.10
CA LYS A 19 13.49 11.49 35.30
C LYS A 19 13.73 12.98 35.03
N VAL A 20 12.87 13.58 34.22
CA VAL A 20 12.76 15.05 34.06
C VAL A 20 11.35 15.56 34.34
N LEU A 21 10.37 14.69 34.58
CA LEU A 21 9.00 15.09 34.89
C LEU A 21 8.64 14.45 36.22
N GLY A 22 8.73 15.22 37.30
CA GLY A 22 8.28 14.79 38.63
C GLY A 22 6.77 14.63 38.62
N ILE A 23 6.29 13.41 38.47
CA ILE A 23 4.87 13.08 38.55
C ILE A 23 4.73 11.92 39.54
N ASN A 24 4.23 12.25 40.73
CA ASN A 24 3.73 11.29 41.71
C ASN A 24 2.43 10.69 41.19
N ASN A 25 2.20 9.41 41.49
CA ASN A 25 0.98 8.70 41.18
C ASN A 25 -0.19 9.29 41.97
N GLU A 26 -1.02 10.09 41.32
CA GLU A 26 -2.41 10.32 41.70
C GLU A 26 -3.25 10.46 40.43
N LEU A 27 -4.39 9.78 40.42
CA LEU A 27 -5.30 9.66 39.29
C LEU A 27 -5.92 11.01 38.96
N ASP A 28 -5.72 11.51 37.74
CA ASP A 28 -6.36 12.73 37.25
C ASP A 28 -7.56 12.36 36.35
N PRO A 29 -8.79 12.79 36.68
CA PRO A 29 -10.01 12.37 35.99
C PRO A 29 -10.39 13.33 34.85
N ILE A 30 -9.51 13.59 33.88
CA ILE A 30 -9.87 14.19 32.58
C ILE A 30 -9.12 13.43 31.49
N GLY A 31 -9.89 12.79 30.61
CA GLY A 31 -9.43 11.82 29.62
C GLY A 31 -8.37 12.36 28.65
N LEU A 32 -7.16 11.84 28.78
CA LEU A 32 -6.25 11.68 27.65
C LEU A 32 -6.66 10.41 26.90
N GLN A 33 -7.68 10.57 26.05
CA GLN A 33 -7.95 9.61 24.99
C GLN A 33 -6.69 9.60 24.11
N LEU A 34 -5.97 8.48 24.12
CA LEU A 34 -4.95 8.22 23.10
C LEU A 34 -5.68 8.39 21.76
N ASN A 35 -5.41 9.47 21.02
CA ASN A 35 -6.02 9.69 19.70
C ASN A 35 -5.61 8.51 18.83
N LEU A 36 -6.44 7.48 18.80
CA LEU A 36 -6.40 6.44 17.78
C LEU A 36 -6.45 7.20 16.46
N LEU A 37 -5.41 7.06 15.65
CA LEU A 37 -5.45 7.52 14.27
C LEU A 37 -6.66 6.86 13.61
N GLU A 38 -7.77 7.58 13.51
CA GLU A 38 -8.98 7.02 12.94
C GLU A 38 -8.73 6.78 11.45
N LYS A 39 -8.69 5.51 11.06
CA LYS A 39 -8.72 5.10 9.66
C LYS A 39 -9.94 5.75 9.00
N PRO A 40 -9.87 6.16 7.71
CA PRO A 40 -11.03 6.69 7.03
C PRO A 40 -12.13 5.64 6.97
N THR A 41 -13.39 6.07 6.99
CA THR A 41 -14.52 5.16 6.76
C THR A 41 -14.45 4.57 5.34
N TRP A 42 -15.01 3.40 5.12
CA TRP A 42 -15.15 2.81 3.78
C TRP A 42 -15.88 3.77 2.84
N LYS A 43 -16.96 4.40 3.35
CA LYS A 43 -17.79 5.33 2.57
C LYS A 43 -16.97 6.51 2.04
N THR A 44 -16.24 7.19 2.91
CA THR A 44 -15.43 8.35 2.52
C THR A 44 -14.26 7.94 1.65
N MET A 45 -13.57 6.85 1.98
CA MET A 45 -12.46 6.35 1.17
C MET A 45 -12.91 5.95 -0.24
N LYS A 46 -14.02 5.20 -0.37
CA LYS A 46 -14.55 4.73 -1.65
C LYS A 46 -15.03 5.88 -2.54
N ALA A 47 -15.65 6.92 -1.95
CA ALA A 47 -16.05 8.12 -2.69
C ALA A 47 -14.84 8.94 -3.17
N SER A 48 -13.75 8.94 -2.40
CA SER A 48 -12.54 9.72 -2.66
C SER A 48 -11.51 9.01 -3.54
N TYR A 49 -11.57 7.69 -3.65
CA TYR A 49 -10.63 6.88 -4.43
C TYR A 49 -11.07 6.75 -5.90
N PRO A 50 -10.26 7.19 -6.87
CA PRO A 50 -10.59 7.04 -8.30
C PRO A 50 -10.33 5.62 -8.79
N GLY A 51 -11.38 4.94 -9.25
CA GLY A 51 -11.30 3.58 -9.79
C GLY A 51 -10.87 3.52 -11.26
N LYS A 52 -11.02 2.33 -11.85
CA LYS A 52 -10.65 2.02 -13.25
C LYS A 52 -11.35 2.87 -14.30
N GLU A 53 -12.49 3.45 -13.97
CA GLU A 53 -13.28 4.35 -14.81
C GLU A 53 -12.59 5.69 -15.09
N LEU A 54 -11.72 6.18 -14.19
CA LEU A 54 -11.00 7.43 -14.39
C LEU A 54 -9.59 7.15 -14.88
N PRO A 55 -9.23 7.38 -16.15
CA PRO A 55 -7.89 7.08 -16.65
C PRO A 55 -6.82 8.03 -16.03
N PRO A 56 -5.54 7.62 -15.99
CA PRO A 56 -4.46 8.42 -15.38
C PRO A 56 -4.35 9.85 -15.92
N PHE A 57 -4.57 10.04 -17.22
CA PHE A 57 -4.50 11.34 -17.89
C PHE A 57 -5.51 12.34 -17.31
N ASP A 58 -6.75 11.91 -17.12
CA ASP A 58 -7.81 12.76 -16.57
C ASP A 58 -7.69 12.90 -15.05
N LEU A 59 -7.26 11.84 -14.36
CA LEU A 59 -6.91 11.92 -12.94
C LEU A 59 -5.91 13.04 -12.65
N TYR A 60 -4.87 13.19 -13.48
CA TYR A 60 -3.84 14.21 -13.25
C TYR A 60 -4.34 15.62 -13.54
N LYS A 61 -5.26 15.78 -14.49
CA LYS A 61 -5.98 17.05 -14.70
C LYS A 61 -6.89 17.38 -13.52
N GLU A 62 -7.60 16.39 -12.97
CA GLU A 62 -8.45 16.58 -11.79
C GLU A 62 -7.64 17.05 -10.57
N ILE A 63 -6.53 16.35 -10.28
CA ILE A 63 -5.62 16.72 -9.18
C ILE A 63 -5.03 18.12 -9.41
N GLY A 64 -4.58 18.39 -10.65
CA GLY A 64 -4.02 19.68 -11.04
C GLY A 64 -2.80 20.12 -10.22
N GLY A 65 -2.60 21.43 -10.09
CA GLY A 65 -1.46 21.98 -9.36
C GLY A 65 -0.14 21.68 -10.07
N ASN A 66 0.80 21.04 -9.37
CA ASN A 66 2.12 20.71 -9.89
C ASN A 66 2.16 19.34 -10.57
N MET A 67 1.01 18.74 -10.89
CA MET A 67 0.98 17.52 -11.70
C MET A 67 1.59 17.77 -13.08
N PRO A 68 2.29 16.78 -13.67
CA PRO A 68 2.84 16.93 -15.01
C PRO A 68 1.72 17.13 -16.03
N ASN A 69 1.94 18.06 -16.95
CA ASN A 69 1.01 18.37 -18.03
C ASN A 69 1.44 17.66 -19.32
N TYR A 70 0.97 16.44 -19.51
CA TYR A 70 1.18 15.68 -20.74
C TYR A 70 0.19 16.13 -21.83
N LYS A 71 0.58 16.04 -23.10
CA LYS A 71 -0.28 16.40 -24.23
C LYS A 71 -1.25 15.27 -24.60
N SER A 72 -0.91 14.02 -24.29
CA SER A 72 -1.74 12.85 -24.58
C SER A 72 -1.55 11.73 -23.55
N ALA A 73 -2.48 10.76 -23.56
CA ALA A 73 -2.36 9.53 -22.78
C ALA A 73 -1.14 8.68 -23.19
N GLU A 74 -0.75 8.74 -24.47
CA GLU A 74 0.41 8.05 -25.01
C GLU A 74 1.73 8.66 -24.51
N GLU A 75 1.82 9.98 -24.41
CA GLU A 75 2.97 10.65 -23.81
C GLU A 75 3.08 10.29 -22.32
N LEU A 76 1.96 10.28 -21.62
CA LEU A 76 1.89 9.89 -20.22
C LEU A 76 2.31 8.42 -20.02
N SER A 77 1.90 7.50 -20.89
CA SER A 77 2.19 6.06 -20.74
C SER A 77 3.67 5.74 -20.87
N ARG A 78 4.45 6.60 -21.54
CA ARG A 78 5.91 6.48 -21.66
C ARG A 78 6.69 7.19 -20.55
N SER A 79 5.98 7.78 -19.59
CA SER A 79 6.58 8.60 -18.54
C SER A 79 6.69 7.85 -17.21
N PRO A 80 7.49 8.37 -16.26
CA PRO A 80 7.50 7.87 -14.87
C PRO A 80 6.16 7.98 -14.12
N TYR A 81 5.14 8.60 -14.71
CA TYR A 81 3.82 8.79 -14.12
C TYR A 81 2.77 7.85 -14.71
N ALA A 82 3.16 6.95 -15.62
CA ALA A 82 2.24 5.98 -16.22
C ALA A 82 1.51 5.14 -15.16
N ASN A 83 2.24 4.72 -14.12
CA ASN A 83 1.67 3.99 -13.00
C ASN A 83 0.99 4.96 -12.01
N SER A 84 -0.33 5.03 -12.08
CA SER A 84 -1.15 5.93 -11.25
C SER A 84 -1.61 5.36 -9.91
N CYS A 85 -1.29 4.10 -9.57
CA CYS A 85 -1.89 3.43 -8.40
C CYS A 85 -1.65 4.20 -7.08
N ALA A 86 -0.42 4.68 -6.87
CA ALA A 86 -0.06 5.45 -5.67
C ALA A 86 -0.68 6.86 -5.67
N PHE A 87 -0.82 7.50 -6.84
CA PHE A 87 -1.52 8.77 -6.96
C PHE A 87 -3.01 8.64 -6.64
N ARG A 88 -3.66 7.57 -7.09
CA ARG A 88 -5.07 7.25 -6.74
C ARG A 88 -5.23 7.03 -5.25
N MET A 89 -4.35 6.22 -4.66
CA MET A 89 -4.35 5.98 -3.22
C MET A 89 -4.12 7.28 -2.44
N SER A 90 -3.19 8.12 -2.90
CA SER A 90 -2.95 9.43 -2.29
C SER A 90 -4.18 10.34 -2.32
N ARG A 91 -4.92 10.37 -3.44
CA ARG A 91 -6.18 11.12 -3.54
C ARG A 91 -7.23 10.56 -2.58
N GLY A 92 -7.39 9.24 -2.56
CA GLY A 92 -8.30 8.56 -1.63
C GLY A 92 -8.02 8.93 -0.18
N LEU A 93 -6.76 8.85 0.24
CA LEU A 93 -6.33 9.19 1.60
C LEU A 93 -6.55 10.67 1.93
N ASN A 94 -6.02 11.59 1.11
CA ASN A 94 -6.13 13.03 1.37
C ASN A 94 -7.60 13.49 1.47
N LEU A 95 -8.45 13.03 0.55
CA LEU A 95 -9.85 13.45 0.49
C LEU A 95 -10.76 12.62 1.41
N SER A 96 -10.23 11.65 2.15
CA SER A 96 -10.95 10.92 3.20
C SER A 96 -10.53 11.29 4.62
N GLY A 97 -9.65 12.30 4.76
CA GLY A 97 -9.21 12.84 6.05
C GLY A 97 -7.79 12.44 6.47
N VAL A 98 -7.11 11.57 5.70
CA VAL A 98 -5.73 11.16 5.97
C VAL A 98 -4.77 12.03 5.17
N ILE A 99 -4.40 13.17 5.75
CA ILE A 99 -3.53 14.15 5.09
C ILE A 99 -2.10 13.62 4.97
N LEU A 100 -1.61 13.53 3.74
CA LEU A 100 -0.26 13.06 3.44
C LEU A 100 0.79 14.17 3.60
N PRO A 101 1.98 13.83 4.11
CA PRO A 101 3.04 14.81 4.33
C PRO A 101 3.69 15.24 3.01
N LYS A 102 4.38 16.39 3.07
CA LYS A 102 5.33 16.82 2.04
C LYS A 102 6.44 15.78 1.88
N ARG A 103 7.08 15.74 0.71
CA ARG A 103 8.31 14.97 0.49
C ARG A 103 9.36 15.28 1.57
N PHE A 104 10.05 14.25 2.00
CA PHE A 104 11.17 14.32 2.95
C PHE A 104 12.49 14.54 2.23
N THR A 105 12.64 13.98 1.02
CA THR A 105 13.85 14.16 0.20
C THR A 105 13.51 14.59 -1.24
N PRO A 106 14.43 15.23 -1.97
CA PRO A 106 14.19 15.69 -3.35
C PRO A 106 13.87 14.56 -4.35
N ASN A 107 14.36 13.33 -4.10
CA ASN A 107 14.25 12.21 -5.04
C ASN A 107 12.89 11.49 -4.98
N GLN A 108 12.08 11.78 -3.96
CA GLN A 108 10.74 11.19 -3.81
C GLN A 108 9.78 11.76 -4.85
N LEU A 109 8.95 10.89 -5.43
CA LEU A 109 7.97 11.28 -6.43
C LEU A 109 6.73 11.82 -5.72
N VAL A 110 6.75 13.10 -5.37
CA VAL A 110 5.63 13.78 -4.73
C VAL A 110 5.27 15.04 -5.49
N ARG A 111 3.97 15.22 -5.73
CA ARG A 111 3.40 16.42 -6.34
C ARG A 111 2.41 17.08 -5.39
N ARG A 112 2.28 18.40 -5.53
CA ARG A 112 1.29 19.18 -4.79
C ARG A 112 0.10 19.42 -5.71
N GLY A 113 -1.09 18.99 -5.32
CA GLY A 113 -2.31 19.21 -6.08
C GLY A 113 -2.78 20.66 -5.98
N LYS A 114 -3.80 21.02 -6.78
CA LYS A 114 -4.45 22.36 -6.72
C LYS A 114 -5.14 22.61 -5.37
N ASP A 115 -5.56 21.53 -4.72
CA ASP A 115 -6.13 21.47 -3.37
C ASP A 115 -5.07 21.66 -2.27
N LYS A 116 -3.81 21.89 -2.64
CA LYS A 116 -2.65 22.08 -1.75
C LYS A 116 -2.19 20.82 -1.02
N ASN A 117 -2.84 19.67 -1.22
CA ASN A 117 -2.44 18.37 -0.65
C ASN A 117 -1.24 17.76 -1.40
N TYR A 118 -0.56 16.82 -0.75
CA TYR A 118 0.59 16.10 -1.31
C TYR A 118 0.19 14.72 -1.83
N TYR A 119 0.64 14.41 -3.04
CA TYR A 119 0.30 13.18 -3.75
C TYR A 119 1.58 12.41 -4.04
N TRP A 120 1.67 11.21 -3.47
CA TRP A 120 2.81 10.32 -3.57
C TRP A 120 2.62 9.36 -4.75
N GLY A 121 3.61 9.31 -5.63
CA GLY A 121 3.53 8.59 -6.90
C GLY A 121 4.16 7.21 -6.92
N ARG A 122 4.80 6.76 -5.83
CA ARG A 122 5.47 5.45 -5.77
C ARG A 122 5.00 4.62 -4.59
N VAL A 123 4.64 3.36 -4.86
CA VAL A 123 4.19 2.38 -3.86
C VAL A 123 5.20 2.24 -2.72
N LYS A 124 6.48 2.05 -3.05
CA LYS A 124 7.58 1.89 -2.07
C LYS A 124 7.74 3.09 -1.12
N GLU A 125 7.30 4.28 -1.53
CA GLU A 125 7.41 5.51 -0.76
C GLU A 125 6.14 5.78 0.04
N LEU A 126 4.97 5.47 -0.51
CA LEU A 126 3.68 5.68 0.15
C LEU A 126 3.40 4.63 1.24
N TYR A 127 3.80 3.38 1.05
CA TYR A 127 3.58 2.29 2.01
C TYR A 127 4.02 2.60 3.45
N PRO A 128 5.26 3.05 3.72
CA PRO A 128 5.67 3.37 5.10
C PRO A 128 4.85 4.50 5.73
N ILE A 129 4.42 5.49 4.93
CA ILE A 129 3.57 6.59 5.39
C ILE A 129 2.18 6.08 5.75
N MET A 130 1.62 5.16 4.94
CA MET A 130 0.33 4.54 5.25
C MET A 130 0.39 3.76 6.56
N LYS A 131 1.46 3.02 6.83
CA LYS A 131 1.61 2.32 8.11
C LYS A 131 1.67 3.29 9.30
N GLU A 132 2.38 4.41 9.15
CA GLU A 132 2.45 5.44 10.18
C GLU A 132 1.07 6.06 10.45
N LYS A 133 0.28 6.31 9.39
CA LYS A 133 -1.01 7.00 9.49
C LYS A 133 -2.19 6.08 9.81
N LEU A 134 -2.16 4.81 9.41
CA LEU A 134 -3.29 3.88 9.54
C LEU A 134 -3.02 2.76 10.55
N GLY A 135 -1.79 2.66 11.06
CA GLY A 135 -1.32 1.53 11.84
C GLY A 135 -0.98 0.31 10.98
N GLU A 136 -0.75 -0.82 11.64
CA GLU A 136 -0.50 -2.10 10.97
C GLU A 136 -1.76 -2.60 10.25
N PRO A 137 -1.60 -3.36 9.14
CA PRO A 137 -2.73 -3.93 8.41
C PRO A 137 -3.42 -5.01 9.24
N ASP A 138 -4.74 -5.12 9.07
CA ASP A 138 -5.60 -6.08 9.77
C ASP A 138 -5.41 -7.51 9.22
N LEU A 139 -5.11 -7.66 7.93
CA LEU A 139 -4.66 -8.93 7.32
C LEU A 139 -3.28 -8.75 6.67
N ASN A 140 -2.44 -9.77 6.76
CA ASN A 140 -1.03 -9.67 6.39
C ASN A 140 -0.41 -11.03 5.99
N ASN A 141 -0.77 -11.54 4.82
CA ASN A 141 -0.41 -12.88 4.39
C ASN A 141 0.82 -12.82 3.47
N LYS A 142 1.90 -13.51 3.86
CA LYS A 142 3.05 -13.75 2.98
C LYS A 142 2.79 -15.03 2.18
N LEU A 143 2.94 -14.95 0.87
CA LEU A 143 2.76 -16.10 -0.02
C LEU A 143 4.08 -16.83 -0.20
N LYS A 144 4.02 -18.16 -0.32
CA LYS A 144 5.19 -18.98 -0.69
C LYS A 144 5.63 -18.59 -2.11
N SER A 145 6.95 -18.45 -2.28
CA SER A 145 7.54 -18.21 -3.61
C SER A 145 7.43 -19.47 -4.45
N ALA A 146 7.15 -19.30 -5.75
CA ALA A 146 7.26 -20.34 -6.76
C ALA A 146 8.46 -20.05 -7.66
N ASN A 147 9.17 -21.10 -8.10
CA ASN A 147 10.25 -21.00 -9.07
C ASN A 147 9.73 -20.94 -10.51
N TYR A 148 10.66 -20.74 -11.45
CA TYR A 148 10.35 -20.78 -12.87
C TYR A 148 9.78 -22.14 -13.26
N GLY A 149 8.68 -22.15 -14.01
CA GLY A 149 7.94 -23.36 -14.40
C GLY A 149 7.02 -23.94 -13.31
N GLU A 150 7.10 -23.47 -12.06
CA GLU A 150 6.22 -23.96 -11.00
C GLU A 150 4.86 -23.23 -11.00
N VAL A 151 3.85 -23.91 -10.46
CA VAL A 151 2.53 -23.31 -10.19
C VAL A 151 2.57 -22.66 -8.81
N LYS A 152 2.14 -21.40 -8.72
CA LYS A 152 2.05 -20.70 -7.44
C LYS A 152 0.76 -21.07 -6.72
N GLN A 153 0.90 -21.42 -5.45
CA GLN A 153 -0.22 -21.50 -4.52
C GLN A 153 -0.52 -20.10 -3.97
N GLY A 154 -1.77 -19.67 -4.08
CA GLY A 154 -2.26 -18.44 -3.48
C GLY A 154 -2.59 -18.60 -2.00
N LEU A 155 -3.53 -17.79 -1.52
CA LEU A 155 -4.15 -17.98 -0.22
C LEU A 155 -4.95 -19.30 -0.17
N SER A 156 -5.03 -19.90 1.02
CA SER A 156 -5.97 -20.98 1.31
C SER A 156 -7.42 -20.46 1.26
N ASP A 157 -8.39 -21.38 1.18
CA ASP A 157 -9.82 -21.01 1.16
C ASP A 157 -10.25 -20.27 2.43
N LEU A 158 -9.68 -20.64 3.58
CA LEU A 158 -9.93 -19.95 4.86
C LEU A 158 -9.41 -18.51 4.82
N GLU A 159 -8.16 -18.32 4.40
CA GLU A 159 -7.58 -16.98 4.25
C GLU A 159 -8.37 -16.15 3.24
N MET A 160 -8.72 -16.70 2.07
CA MET A 160 -9.56 -15.99 1.08
C MET A 160 -10.91 -15.59 1.66
N THR A 161 -11.51 -16.42 2.52
CA THR A 161 -12.77 -16.10 3.19
C THR A 161 -12.62 -14.90 4.13
N GLU A 162 -11.50 -14.80 4.85
CA GLU A 162 -11.20 -13.61 5.69
C GLU A 162 -11.13 -12.32 4.85
N TYR A 163 -10.49 -12.36 3.68
CA TYR A 163 -10.48 -11.21 2.76
C TYR A 163 -11.87 -10.88 2.26
N LYS A 164 -12.68 -11.87 1.86
CA LYS A 164 -14.04 -11.65 1.35
C LYS A 164 -15.00 -11.04 2.37
N ASN A 165 -14.77 -11.31 3.66
CA ASN A 165 -15.55 -10.73 4.76
C ASN A 165 -15.13 -9.30 5.12
N LYS A 166 -14.12 -8.74 4.45
CA LYS A 166 -13.60 -7.41 4.71
C LYS A 166 -13.62 -6.55 3.47
N LYS A 167 -13.69 -5.25 3.69
CA LYS A 167 -13.52 -4.20 2.67
C LYS A 167 -12.54 -3.17 3.20
N GLY A 168 -11.80 -2.53 2.31
CA GLY A 168 -10.85 -1.51 2.70
C GLY A 168 -9.73 -1.27 1.71
N ILE A 169 -8.59 -0.84 2.22
CA ILE A 169 -7.39 -0.62 1.42
C ILE A 169 -6.62 -1.93 1.35
N ILE A 170 -6.32 -2.39 0.14
CA ILE A 170 -5.50 -3.59 -0.10
C ILE A 170 -4.21 -3.22 -0.83
N MET A 171 -3.14 -3.89 -0.46
CA MET A 171 -1.83 -3.79 -1.09
C MET A 171 -1.33 -5.19 -1.46
N PHE A 172 -0.79 -5.30 -2.66
CA PHE A 172 -0.04 -6.47 -3.10
C PHE A 172 1.43 -6.08 -3.22
N GLU A 173 2.32 -6.74 -2.48
CA GLU A 173 3.75 -6.67 -2.79
C GLU A 173 4.04 -7.66 -3.92
N VAL A 174 4.76 -7.20 -4.94
CA VAL A 174 5.06 -8.00 -6.14
C VAL A 174 6.56 -8.02 -6.35
N SER A 175 7.10 -9.23 -6.39
CA SER A 175 8.49 -9.48 -6.76
C SER A 175 8.60 -9.65 -8.28
N GLY A 176 9.69 -9.17 -8.87
CA GLY A 176 9.98 -9.32 -10.29
C GLY A 176 9.47 -8.18 -11.18
N TRP A 177 8.63 -7.26 -10.71
CA TRP A 177 8.39 -6.02 -11.46
C TRP A 177 9.63 -5.11 -11.49
N GLY A 178 9.84 -4.43 -12.61
CA GLY A 178 10.98 -3.53 -12.81
C GLY A 178 10.68 -2.08 -12.44
N ASP A 179 9.41 -1.68 -12.54
CA ASP A 179 8.92 -0.31 -12.41
C ASP A 179 8.15 -0.07 -11.09
N ALA A 180 7.66 -1.13 -10.46
CA ALA A 180 6.91 -1.08 -9.21
C ALA A 180 7.33 -2.18 -8.22
N THR A 181 7.03 -1.95 -6.95
CA THR A 181 7.25 -2.92 -5.85
C THR A 181 5.97 -3.65 -5.46
N GLY A 182 4.85 -3.29 -6.09
CA GLY A 182 3.53 -3.72 -5.69
C GLY A 182 2.45 -2.82 -6.26
N HIS A 183 1.22 -3.01 -5.79
CA HIS A 183 0.03 -2.30 -6.25
C HIS A 183 -0.90 -1.97 -5.08
N PHE A 184 -1.45 -0.75 -5.08
CA PHE A 184 -2.46 -0.30 -4.13
C PHE A 184 -3.83 -0.18 -4.81
N THR A 185 -4.87 -0.62 -4.14
CA THR A 185 -6.26 -0.37 -4.54
C THR A 185 -7.20 -0.48 -3.34
N LEU A 186 -8.49 -0.23 -3.57
CA LEU A 186 -9.54 -0.65 -2.65
C LEU A 186 -10.03 -2.05 -3.02
N TRP A 187 -10.43 -2.80 -2.00
CA TRP A 187 -11.09 -4.10 -2.05
C TRP A 187 -12.48 -3.97 -1.42
N ASP A 188 -13.51 -4.41 -2.12
CA ASP A 188 -14.90 -4.31 -1.65
C ASP A 188 -15.48 -5.61 -1.04
N GLY A 189 -14.63 -6.63 -0.88
CA GLY A 189 -15.06 -7.98 -0.49
C GLY A 189 -15.11 -8.96 -1.66
N ASN A 190 -15.18 -8.46 -2.90
CA ASN A 190 -15.27 -9.30 -4.10
C ASN A 190 -14.37 -8.85 -5.26
N ASN A 191 -14.18 -7.54 -5.43
CA ASN A 191 -13.48 -6.96 -6.57
C ASN A 191 -12.48 -5.88 -6.13
N LEU A 192 -11.46 -5.70 -6.97
CA LEU A 192 -10.51 -4.60 -6.88
C LEU A 192 -11.04 -3.39 -7.65
N ILE A 193 -11.10 -2.25 -6.98
CA ILE A 193 -11.65 -1.01 -7.56
C ILE A 193 -10.79 -0.47 -8.72
N TYR A 194 -9.46 -0.64 -8.63
CA TYR A 194 -8.51 -0.35 -9.70
C TYR A 194 -7.44 -1.44 -9.73
N PRO A 195 -7.57 -2.49 -10.54
CA PRO A 195 -6.55 -3.55 -10.63
C PRO A 195 -5.36 -3.18 -11.54
N GLY A 196 -5.43 -2.06 -12.25
CA GLY A 196 -4.54 -1.74 -13.36
C GLY A 196 -5.01 -2.47 -14.62
N ASN A 197 -4.55 -3.72 -14.80
CA ASN A 197 -5.10 -4.64 -15.80
C ASN A 197 -6.27 -5.44 -15.19
N PRO A 198 -7.44 -5.56 -15.86
CA PRO A 198 -8.57 -6.39 -15.39
C PRO A 198 -8.21 -7.84 -15.02
N ASP A 199 -7.23 -8.45 -15.68
CA ASP A 199 -6.80 -9.82 -15.39
C ASP A 199 -6.22 -9.99 -13.99
N HIS A 200 -5.74 -8.91 -13.37
CA HIS A 200 -5.29 -8.95 -11.99
C HIS A 200 -6.42 -9.11 -10.97
N ASP A 201 -7.67 -8.95 -11.37
CA ASP A 201 -8.89 -9.15 -10.57
C ASP A 201 -9.75 -10.31 -11.09
N ASN A 202 -9.22 -11.13 -11.99
CA ASN A 202 -9.93 -12.29 -12.54
C ASN A 202 -9.43 -13.58 -11.87
N PRO A 203 -10.23 -14.27 -11.02
CA PRO A 203 -9.79 -15.48 -10.33
C PRO A 203 -9.31 -16.63 -11.23
N ASN A 204 -9.68 -16.61 -12.52
CA ASN A 204 -9.28 -17.60 -13.51
C ASN A 204 -7.98 -17.24 -14.24
N SER A 205 -7.46 -16.03 -14.04
CA SER A 205 -6.21 -15.57 -14.66
C SER A 205 -4.99 -15.98 -13.83
N GLU A 206 -3.88 -16.27 -14.51
CA GLU A 206 -2.55 -16.39 -13.89
C GLU A 206 -2.04 -15.06 -13.32
N LEU A 207 -2.62 -13.95 -13.77
CA LEU A 207 -2.30 -12.60 -13.31
C LEU A 207 -3.09 -12.21 -12.05
N TYR A 208 -4.04 -13.03 -11.60
CA TYR A 208 -4.88 -12.74 -10.44
C TYR A 208 -4.03 -12.49 -9.19
N TYR A 209 -4.08 -11.28 -8.62
CA TYR A 209 -3.12 -10.88 -7.59
C TYR A 209 -3.00 -11.85 -6.42
N PHE A 210 -4.09 -12.50 -6.00
CA PHE A 210 -4.10 -13.42 -4.86
C PHE A 210 -3.33 -14.73 -5.09
N LYS A 211 -2.98 -15.05 -6.33
CA LYS A 211 -2.15 -16.20 -6.71
C LYS A 211 -1.16 -15.89 -7.84
N MET A 212 -0.93 -14.60 -8.13
CA MET A 212 -0.27 -14.18 -9.36
C MET A 212 1.14 -14.75 -9.44
N LYS A 213 1.41 -15.44 -10.55
CA LYS A 213 2.75 -15.84 -10.97
C LYS A 213 2.79 -16.00 -12.48
N TYR A 214 3.81 -15.43 -13.10
CA TYR A 214 4.12 -15.68 -14.50
C TYR A 214 5.63 -15.65 -14.72
N ASP A 215 6.06 -16.40 -15.73
CA ASP A 215 7.45 -16.54 -16.11
C ASP A 215 7.78 -15.54 -17.22
N VAL A 216 8.90 -14.84 -17.06
CA VAL A 216 9.42 -13.91 -18.04
C VAL A 216 10.77 -14.43 -18.52
N ASN A 217 10.94 -14.47 -19.83
CA ASN A 217 12.24 -14.71 -20.45
C ASN A 217 12.72 -13.38 -21.07
N ASP A 218 13.67 -12.74 -20.41
CA ASP A 218 14.28 -11.50 -20.88
C ASP A 218 15.71 -11.79 -21.33
N ASN A 219 15.91 -11.86 -22.65
CA ASN A 219 17.21 -12.10 -23.27
C ASN A 219 17.92 -13.36 -22.71
N GLY A 220 17.18 -14.46 -22.56
CA GLY A 220 17.70 -15.73 -22.04
C GLY A 220 17.75 -15.81 -20.51
N LYS A 221 17.47 -14.71 -19.79
CA LYS A 221 17.34 -14.71 -18.34
C LYS A 221 15.92 -15.07 -17.95
N LYS A 222 15.78 -16.25 -17.36
CA LYS A 222 14.55 -16.73 -16.74
C LYS A 222 14.29 -15.94 -15.45
N LYS A 223 13.14 -15.29 -15.39
CA LYS A 223 12.69 -14.48 -14.26
C LYS A 223 11.26 -14.87 -13.89
N VAL A 224 10.94 -14.82 -12.61
CA VAL A 224 9.58 -15.01 -12.11
C VAL A 224 9.05 -13.66 -11.65
N VAL A 225 7.84 -13.32 -12.06
CA VAL A 225 7.06 -12.24 -11.45
C VAL A 225 5.95 -12.87 -10.64
N GLN A 226 5.80 -12.46 -9.38
CA GLN A 226 4.79 -13.03 -8.49
C GLN A 226 4.42 -12.14 -7.32
N THR A 227 3.18 -12.26 -6.84
CA THR A 227 2.75 -11.67 -5.56
C THR A 227 3.50 -12.35 -4.41
N SER A 228 4.23 -11.58 -3.63
CA SER A 228 4.95 -12.07 -2.45
C SER A 228 4.15 -11.89 -1.16
N ARG A 229 3.27 -10.89 -1.11
CA ARG A 229 2.53 -10.55 0.10
C ARG A 229 1.23 -9.82 -0.23
N ILE A 230 0.22 -10.04 0.60
CA ILE A 230 -1.07 -9.37 0.54
C ILE A 230 -1.33 -8.73 1.90
N LEU A 231 -1.66 -7.44 1.91
CA LEU A 231 -1.94 -6.68 3.11
C LEU A 231 -3.28 -5.97 2.96
N LEU A 232 -4.11 -5.96 4.00
CA LEU A 232 -5.39 -5.26 4.00
C LEU A 232 -5.57 -4.45 5.27
N TRP A 233 -5.93 -3.17 5.12
CA TRP A 233 -6.45 -2.31 6.18
C TRP A 233 -7.96 -2.25 6.02
N GLU A 234 -8.68 -2.87 6.96
CA GLU A 234 -10.13 -2.86 7.01
C GLU A 234 -10.64 -1.44 7.30
N LEU A 235 -11.63 -1.02 6.52
CA LEU A 235 -12.32 0.24 6.71
C LEU A 235 -13.79 -0.04 7.03
N LYS A 236 -14.31 0.63 8.06
CA LYS A 236 -15.70 0.48 8.52
C LYS A 236 -16.65 1.24 7.61
#